data_AF-A0A963RS57-F1
#
_entry.id   AF-A0A963RS57-F1
#
_cell.length_a   1.000
_cell.length_b   1.000
_cell.length_c   1.000
_cell.angle_alpha   90.00
_cell.angle_beta   90.00
_cell.angle_gamma   90.00
#
_symmetry.space_group_name_H-M   'P 1'
#
loop_
_entity.id
_entity.type
_entity.pdbx_description
1 polymer ?
#
loop_
_entity_poly.entity_id
_entity_poly.type
_entity_poly.pdbx_seq_one_letter_code
_entity_poly.pdbx_strand_id
1 'polypeptide(L)'
;LQIGDTLLACSDGVWHYFTTEELASVLASLPPREASEFLIEKARARAQGGGDNLSLAIVKVEKLADDKPPVGSGFMPLRRN
;
A
#
# COMPACT_ATOMS: atom_id res chain seq x y z
N LEU A 1 -7.37 14.96 -4.92
CA LEU A 1 -6.22 14.56 -4.09
C LEU A 1 -5.52 15.81 -3.61
N GLN A 2 -5.29 15.91 -2.31
CA GLN A 2 -4.61 16.97 -1.61
C GLN A 2 -3.40 16.41 -0.87
N ILE A 3 -2.45 17.27 -0.50
CA ILE A 3 -1.33 16.87 0.36
C ILE A 3 -1.89 16.37 1.69
N GLY A 4 -1.41 15.21 2.13
CA GLY A 4 -1.91 14.51 3.32
C GLY A 4 -2.90 13.39 3.00
N ASP A 5 -3.47 13.35 1.79
CA ASP A 5 -4.35 12.25 1.38
C ASP A 5 -3.56 10.94 1.27
N THR A 6 -4.19 9.85 1.69
CA THR A 6 -3.72 8.49 1.44
C THR A 6 -4.79 7.72 0.66
N LEU A 7 -4.37 7.07 -0.41
CA LEU A 7 -5.18 6.17 -1.22
C LEU A 7 -4.72 4.73 -1.00
N LEU A 8 -5.69 3.83 -0.88
CA LEU A 8 -5.48 2.38 -0.93
C LEU A 8 -6.32 1.81 -2.07
N ALA A 9 -5.67 1.11 -2.99
CA ALA A 9 -6.31 0.22 -3.94
C ALA A 9 -5.90 -1.21 -3.59
N CYS A 10 -6.85 -2.15 -3.54
CA CYS A 10 -6.55 -3.53 -3.19
C CYS A 10 -7.58 -4.51 -3.78
N SER A 11 -7.19 -5.78 -3.89
CA SER A 11 -8.11 -6.87 -4.26
C SER A 11 -9.06 -7.24 -3.11
N ASP A 12 -10.15 -7.94 -3.44
CA ASP A 12 -11.07 -8.56 -2.47
C ASP A 12 -10.39 -9.56 -1.55
N GLY A 13 -9.35 -10.25 -2.03
CA GLY A 13 -8.44 -11.00 -1.17
C GLY A 13 -7.90 -10.19 0.02
N VAL A 14 -7.79 -8.86 -0.06
CA VAL A 14 -7.38 -8.00 1.06
C VAL A 14 -8.59 -7.43 1.80
N TRP A 15 -9.43 -6.62 1.13
CA TRP A 15 -10.42 -5.80 1.84
C TRP A 15 -11.53 -6.61 2.51
N HIS A 16 -11.78 -7.86 2.08
CA HIS A 16 -12.76 -8.73 2.72
C HIS A 16 -12.43 -9.06 4.18
N TYR A 17 -11.15 -8.93 4.58
CA TYR A 17 -10.69 -9.24 5.93
C TYR A 17 -10.68 -8.05 6.89
N PHE A 18 -11.03 -6.84 6.46
CA PHE A 18 -10.93 -5.63 7.29
C PHE A 18 -12.20 -4.78 7.24
N THR A 19 -12.47 -4.05 8.32
CA THR A 19 -13.43 -2.94 8.23
C THR A 19 -12.78 -1.71 7.62
N THR A 20 -13.60 -0.76 7.14
CA THR A 20 -13.11 0.52 6.62
C THR A 20 -12.33 1.30 7.68
N GLU A 21 -12.75 1.24 8.95
CA GLU A 21 -12.09 1.90 10.08
C GLU A 21 -10.71 1.29 10.38
N GLU A 22 -10.58 -0.03 10.31
CA GLU A 22 -9.29 -0.70 10.47
C GLU A 22 -8.32 -0.29 9.36
N LEU A 23 -8.78 -0.30 8.10
CA LEU A 23 -7.97 0.16 6.97
C LEU A 23 -7.57 1.63 7.15
N ALA A 24 -8.50 2.51 7.51
CA ALA A 24 -8.23 3.93 7.72
C ALA A 24 -7.22 4.14 8.86
N SER A 25 -7.36 3.42 9.97
CA SER A 25 -6.44 3.50 11.10
C SER A 25 -5.03 3.07 10.70
N VAL A 26 -4.88 1.97 9.97
CA VAL A 26 -3.57 1.48 9.51
C VAL A 26 -2.90 2.50 8.58
N LEU A 27 -3.65 3.01 7.60
CA LEU A 27 -3.15 3.99 6.63
C LEU A 27 -2.80 5.35 7.28
N ALA A 28 -3.45 5.71 8.38
CA ALA A 28 -3.16 6.92 9.14
C ALA A 28 -1.94 6.76 10.06
N SER A 29 -1.71 5.55 10.60
CA SER A 29 -0.70 5.30 11.61
C SER A 29 0.66 4.85 11.07
N LEU A 30 0.71 4.21 9.90
CA LEU A 30 1.94 3.59 9.38
C LEU A 30 2.40 4.21 8.06
N PRO A 31 3.72 4.27 7.80
CA PRO A 31 4.26 4.56 6.48
C PRO A 31 3.75 3.55 5.43
N PRO A 32 3.61 3.93 4.14
CA PRO A 32 3.01 3.05 3.12
C PRO A 32 3.64 1.65 3.02
N ARG A 33 4.97 1.54 3.21
CA ARG A 33 5.66 0.24 3.17
C ARG A 33 5.23 -0.65 4.34
N GLU A 34 5.31 -0.15 5.56
CA GLU A 34 4.93 -0.89 6.77
C GLU A 34 3.44 -1.21 6.79
N ALA A 35 2.60 -0.26 6.36
CA ALA A 35 1.16 -0.48 6.19
C ALA A 35 0.87 -1.63 5.23
N SER A 36 1.60 -1.70 4.10
CA SER A 36 1.43 -2.78 3.13
C SER A 36 1.78 -4.15 3.71
N GLU A 37 2.88 -4.24 4.44
CA GLU A 37 3.33 -5.49 5.07
C GLU A 37 2.34 -5.94 6.15
N PHE A 38 1.94 -5.01 7.02
CA PHE A 38 0.97 -5.25 8.08
C PHE A 38 -0.36 -5.78 7.54
N LEU A 39 -0.91 -5.13 6.51
CA LEU A 39 -2.19 -5.54 5.92
C LEU A 39 -2.11 -6.93 5.28
N ILE A 40 -1.01 -7.24 4.58
CA ILE A 40 -0.81 -8.57 4.00
C ILE A 40 -0.71 -9.65 5.09
N GLU A 41 0.12 -9.42 6.11
CA GLU A 41 0.30 -10.38 7.20
C GLU A 41 -1.01 -10.62 7.96
N LYS A 42 -1.73 -9.54 8.28
CA LYS A 42 -2.99 -9.63 9.02
C LYS A 42 -4.10 -10.31 8.20
N ALA A 43 -4.18 -10.05 6.89
CA ALA A 43 -5.11 -10.75 6.00
C ALA A 43 -4.83 -12.26 5.98
N ARG A 44 -3.57 -12.67 5.81
CA ARG A 44 -3.18 -14.10 5.85
C ARG A 44 -3.53 -14.76 7.18
N ALA A 45 -3.27 -14.08 8.29
CA ALA A 45 -3.60 -14.59 9.61
C ALA A 45 -5.12 -14.78 9.79
N ARG A 46 -5.93 -13.81 9.31
CA ARG A 46 -7.40 -13.88 9.36
C ARG A 46 -7.98 -14.93 8.41
N ALA A 47 -7.30 -15.22 7.31
CA ALA A 47 -7.73 -16.21 6.35
C ALA A 47 -7.59 -17.67 6.84
N GLN A 48 -6.80 -17.91 7.91
CA GLN A 48 -6.66 -19.21 8.58
C GLN A 48 -6.35 -20.39 7.63
N GLY A 49 -5.49 -20.16 6.64
CA GLY A 49 -5.10 -21.16 5.65
C GLY A 49 -6.02 -21.25 4.42
N GLY A 50 -7.13 -20.51 4.39
CA GLY A 50 -7.90 -20.21 3.18
C GLY A 50 -7.55 -18.85 2.59
N GLY A 51 -8.41 -18.34 1.71
CA GLY A 51 -8.32 -16.98 1.13
C GLY A 51 -7.86 -16.94 -0.33
N ASP A 52 -7.78 -15.72 -0.87
CA ASP A 52 -7.41 -15.45 -2.25
C ASP A 52 -6.05 -14.72 -2.36
N ASN A 53 -5.60 -14.48 -3.58
CA ASN A 53 -4.41 -13.71 -3.89
C ASN A 53 -4.53 -12.27 -3.35
N LEU A 54 -3.49 -11.86 -2.63
CA LEU A 54 -3.43 -10.55 -1.97
C LEU A 54 -2.64 -9.57 -2.81
N SER A 55 -3.29 -8.50 -3.26
CA SER A 55 -2.65 -7.42 -4.00
C SER A 55 -3.14 -6.08 -3.46
N LEU A 56 -2.22 -5.15 -3.25
CA LEU A 56 -2.55 -3.79 -2.83
C LEU A 56 -1.50 -2.77 -3.27
N ALA A 57 -1.93 -1.52 -3.43
CA ALA A 57 -1.09 -0.36 -3.68
C ALA A 57 -1.53 0.78 -2.74
N ILE A 58 -0.55 1.36 -2.04
CA ILE A 58 -0.77 2.50 -1.14
C ILE A 58 -0.02 3.70 -1.70
N VAL A 59 -0.75 4.80 -1.88
CA VAL A 59 -0.19 6.08 -2.32
C VAL A 59 -0.46 7.12 -1.26
N LYS A 60 0.60 7.70 -0.70
CA LYS A 60 0.51 8.85 0.20
C LYS A 60 0.97 10.09 -0.53
N VAL A 61 0.11 11.12 -0.57
CA VAL A 61 0.40 12.38 -1.23
C VAL A 61 1.15 13.28 -0.26
N GLU A 62 2.45 13.43 -0.49
CA GLU A 62 3.32 14.27 0.32
C GLU A 62 3.80 15.48 -0.49
N LYS A 63 4.21 16.54 0.21
CA LYS A 63 4.86 17.68 -0.44
C LYS A 63 6.14 17.18 -1.13
N LEU A 64 6.41 17.69 -2.33
CA LEU A 64 7.68 17.43 -3.00
C LEU A 64 8.82 17.88 -2.10
N ALA A 65 9.76 16.97 -1.82
CA ALA A 65 10.98 17.28 -1.10
C ALA A 65 12.01 17.81 -2.10
N ASP A 66 12.64 18.93 -1.79
CA ASP A 66 13.55 19.64 -2.71
C ASP A 66 14.83 18.83 -3.03
N ASP A 67 15.27 17.95 -2.12
CA ASP A 67 16.53 17.19 -2.22
C ASP A 67 16.36 15.66 -2.27
N LYS A 68 15.14 15.15 -2.55
CA LYS A 68 14.98 13.70 -2.70
C LYS A 68 15.56 13.29 -4.05
N PRO A 69 16.58 12.40 -4.09
CA PRO A 69 17.04 11.88 -5.37
C PRO A 69 15.83 11.25 -6.08
N PRO A 70 15.68 11.45 -7.41
CA PRO A 70 14.54 10.89 -8.14
C PRO A 70 14.51 9.38 -7.86
N VAL A 71 13.52 8.96 -7.07
CA VAL A 71 13.28 7.54 -6.84
C VAL A 71 12.96 6.99 -8.21
N GLY A 72 13.78 6.03 -8.66
CA GLY A 72 13.64 5.43 -9.99
C GLY A 72 12.18 5.11 -10.24
N SER A 73 11.54 5.91 -11.11
CA SER A 73 10.25 5.55 -11.66
C SER A 73 10.38 4.13 -12.19
N GLY A 74 9.42 3.25 -11.94
CA GLY A 74 9.38 1.90 -12.53
C GLY A 74 9.54 1.85 -14.06
N PHE A 75 9.54 3.01 -14.73
CA PHE A 75 10.07 3.27 -16.06
C PHE A 75 11.61 3.40 -16.09
N MET A 76 12.35 2.43 -15.56
CA MET A 76 13.73 2.28 -16.01
C MET A 76 13.66 1.71 -17.43
N PRO A 77 14.08 2.43 -18.50
CA PRO A 77 14.09 1.83 -19.82
C PRO A 77 15.05 0.64 -19.75
N LEU A 78 14.52 -0.57 -19.99
CA LEU A 78 15.35 -1.75 -20.16
C LEU A 78 16.43 -1.39 -21.18
N ARG A 79 17.69 -1.36 -20.74
CA ARG A 79 18.81 -1.21 -21.65
C ARG A 79 18.72 -2.37 -22.63
N ARG A 80 18.28 -2.09 -23.88
CA ARG A 80 18.41 -3.01 -25.00
C ARG A 80 19.91 -3.15 -25.24
N ASN A 81 20.44 -4.35 -24.97
CA ASN A 81 21.68 -4.80 -25.58
C ASN A 81 21.45 -5.01 -27.08
#